data_AF-A0A3D2F6A0-F1
#
_entry.id   AF-A0A3D2F6A0-F1
#
_cell.length_a   1.000
_cell.length_b   1.000
_cell.length_c   1.000
_cell.angle_alpha   90.00
_cell.angle_beta   90.00
_cell.angle_gamma   90.00
#
_symmetry.space_group_name_H-M   'P 1'
#
loop_
_entity.id
_entity.type
_entity.pdbx_description
1 polymer ?
#
loop_
_entity_poly.entity_id
_entity_poly.type
_entity_poly.pdbx_seq_one_letter_code
_entity_poly.pdbx_strand_id
1 'polypeptide(L)'
;MTRRALLGAFAATTVTAAPTFSNAAGILRGAGDIRRIRMFSGRTGERIDMIYWIEGKYIKDAVKEVNYFMRDWRTDGVKSMDLRTIDVMAAAHNLMDANEPYMLLSGYRSPKTNAMLRSRSKGVAKNSLHMQGKAAD
;
A
#
# COMPACT_ATOMS: atom_id res chain seq x y z
N MET A 1 -44.82 -0.10 43.37
CA MET A 1 -43.89 0.36 42.32
C MET A 1 -43.16 -0.86 41.76
N THR A 2 -43.73 -1.46 40.71
CA THR A 2 -43.37 -2.78 40.19
C THR A 2 -43.05 -2.69 38.70
N ARG A 3 -42.19 -3.60 38.23
CA ARG A 3 -41.42 -3.58 36.96
C ARG A 3 -42.22 -3.67 35.66
N ARG A 4 -43.36 -2.97 35.52
CA ARG A 4 -44.30 -3.17 34.40
C ARG A 4 -45.02 -1.92 33.87
N ALA A 5 -44.45 -0.73 34.02
CA ALA A 5 -45.12 0.51 33.63
C ALA A 5 -44.22 1.56 32.94
N LEU A 6 -43.30 1.14 32.06
CA LEU A 6 -42.58 2.05 31.15
C LEU A 6 -42.48 1.43 29.75
N LEU A 7 -43.64 1.08 29.18
CA LEU A 7 -43.83 0.81 27.76
C LEU A 7 -44.83 1.85 27.26
N GLY A 8 -44.31 3.02 26.90
CA GLY A 8 -45.10 4.12 26.39
C GLY A 8 -44.21 5.31 26.07
N ALA A 9 -44.15 5.66 24.79
CA ALA A 9 -43.47 6.82 24.20
C ALA A 9 -41.93 6.76 24.12
N PHE A 10 -41.42 5.99 23.16
CA PHE A 10 -40.26 6.44 22.35
C PHE A 10 -40.51 6.08 20.88
N ALA A 11 -41.50 6.74 20.29
CA ALA A 11 -41.54 6.96 18.86
C ALA A 11 -40.52 8.07 18.53
N ALA A 12 -39.24 7.71 18.55
CA ALA A 12 -38.21 8.47 17.89
C ALA A 12 -37.38 7.45 17.12
N THR A 13 -37.71 7.35 15.84
CA THR A 13 -36.96 6.63 14.83
C THR A 13 -35.54 7.21 14.81
N THR A 14 -34.65 6.68 15.64
CA THR A 14 -33.22 6.83 15.39
C THR A 14 -32.94 5.93 14.19
N VAL A 15 -33.15 6.49 12.99
CA VAL A 15 -32.45 6.02 11.81
C VAL A 15 -30.99 6.24 12.14
N THR A 16 -30.34 5.20 12.65
CA THR A 16 -28.89 5.13 12.61
C THR A 16 -28.56 5.20 11.13
N ALA A 17 -28.17 6.39 10.65
CA ALA A 17 -27.42 6.49 9.43
C ALA A 17 -26.08 5.80 9.71
N ALA A 18 -26.09 4.47 9.70
CA ALA A 18 -24.92 3.75 9.26
C ALA A 18 -24.59 4.38 7.89
N PRO A 19 -23.37 4.88 7.66
CA PRO A 19 -22.99 5.27 6.32
C PRO A 19 -23.11 4.01 5.47
N THR A 20 -24.27 3.85 4.83
CA THR A 20 -24.42 2.89 3.77
C THR A 20 -23.50 3.42 2.69
N PHE A 21 -22.38 2.72 2.46
CA PHE A 21 -21.49 2.95 1.32
C PHE A 21 -22.20 2.61 -0.01
N SER A 22 -23.43 3.10 -0.19
CA SER A 22 -24.33 2.80 -1.30
C SER A 22 -23.98 3.59 -2.57
N ASN A 23 -22.86 4.31 -2.59
CA ASN A 23 -22.30 4.93 -3.79
C ASN A 23 -20.96 4.31 -4.24
N ALA A 24 -20.61 3.11 -3.78
CA ALA A 24 -19.46 2.39 -4.32
C ALA A 24 -19.73 1.71 -5.68
N ALA A 25 -21.00 1.50 -6.05
CA ALA A 25 -21.37 0.76 -7.26
C ALA A 25 -21.49 1.62 -8.54
N GLY A 26 -21.46 2.96 -8.42
CA GLY A 26 -21.71 3.88 -9.55
C GLY A 26 -20.47 4.43 -10.26
N ILE A 27 -19.28 4.31 -9.66
CA ILE A 27 -18.01 4.84 -10.21
C ILE A 27 -17.32 3.84 -11.16
N LEU A 28 -17.85 2.62 -11.29
CA LEU A 28 -17.25 1.50 -12.03
C LEU A 28 -18.18 0.96 -13.13
N ARG A 29 -18.63 1.80 -14.04
CA ARG A 29 -19.15 1.33 -15.35
C ARG A 29 -18.14 1.67 -16.44
N GLY A 30 -17.29 0.70 -16.81
CA GLY A 30 -16.55 0.73 -18.09
C GLY A 30 -15.12 0.18 -18.08
N ALA A 31 -14.46 0.11 -16.92
CA ALA A 31 -13.18 -0.56 -16.74
C ALA A 31 -13.17 -1.08 -15.30
N GLY A 32 -12.98 -2.38 -15.07
CA GLY A 32 -13.01 -2.92 -13.72
C GLY A 32 -11.84 -2.43 -12.86
N ASP A 33 -11.86 -2.80 -11.59
CA ASP A 33 -10.95 -2.32 -10.54
C ASP A 33 -9.48 -2.27 -11.02
N ILE A 34 -8.79 -1.16 -10.74
CA ILE A 34 -7.38 -0.96 -11.10
C ILE A 34 -6.57 -0.60 -9.86
N ARG A 35 -5.31 -1.06 -9.81
CA ARG A 35 -4.35 -0.59 -8.81
C ARG A 35 -3.18 0.09 -9.47
N ARG A 36 -2.91 1.29 -9.00
CA ARG A 36 -1.85 2.17 -9.47
C ARG A 36 -0.85 2.43 -8.36
N ILE A 37 0.43 2.52 -8.70
CA ILE A 37 1.47 2.94 -7.78
C ILE A 37 2.25 4.10 -8.41
N ARG A 38 2.53 5.12 -7.59
CA ARG A 38 3.27 6.32 -7.98
C ARG A 38 4.38 6.54 -6.99
N MET A 39 5.62 6.58 -7.46
CA MET A 39 6.79 6.74 -6.60
C MET A 39 7.88 7.58 -7.27
N PHE A 40 8.67 8.26 -6.45
CA PHE A 40 9.89 8.96 -6.81
C PHE A 40 11.03 8.48 -5.91
N SER A 41 12.19 8.19 -6.50
CA SER A 41 13.40 7.82 -5.75
C SER A 41 14.35 9.00 -5.70
N GLY A 42 14.53 9.58 -4.51
CA GLY A 42 15.53 10.63 -4.31
C GLY A 42 16.98 10.12 -4.45
N ARG A 43 17.20 8.80 -4.48
CA ARG A 43 18.54 8.17 -4.60
C ARG A 43 18.98 7.98 -6.04
N THR A 44 18.04 7.64 -6.92
CA THR A 44 18.32 7.36 -8.33
C THR A 44 17.80 8.46 -9.26
N GLY A 45 16.91 9.34 -8.78
CA GLY A 45 16.24 10.35 -9.59
C GLY A 45 15.07 9.80 -10.43
N GLU A 46 14.84 8.49 -10.39
CA GLU A 46 13.81 7.79 -11.16
C GLU A 46 12.40 8.12 -10.63
N ARG A 47 11.42 8.12 -11.54
CA ARG A 47 9.99 8.19 -11.23
C ARG A 47 9.27 7.03 -11.88
N ILE A 48 8.28 6.48 -11.19
CA ILE A 48 7.31 5.57 -11.79
C ILE A 48 5.91 6.04 -11.50
N ASP A 49 5.05 5.80 -12.47
CA ASP A 49 3.63 6.03 -12.40
C ASP A 49 2.93 5.00 -13.27
N MET A 50 2.33 3.99 -12.64
CA MET A 50 1.88 2.81 -13.38
C MET A 50 0.73 2.07 -12.75
N ILE A 51 -0.14 1.55 -13.62
CA ILE A 51 -1.14 0.54 -13.27
C ILE A 51 -0.44 -0.81 -13.32
N TYR A 52 -0.43 -1.54 -12.21
CA TYR A 52 0.22 -2.86 -12.11
C TYR A 52 -0.77 -4.01 -11.94
N TRP A 53 -2.06 -3.70 -11.78
CA TRP A 53 -3.12 -4.67 -11.62
C TRP A 53 -4.43 -4.13 -12.22
N ILE A 54 -5.15 -5.00 -12.92
CA ILE A 54 -6.46 -4.73 -13.54
C ILE A 54 -7.33 -5.97 -13.34
N GLU A 55 -8.55 -5.79 -12.82
CA GLU A 55 -9.60 -6.83 -12.80
C GLU A 55 -9.15 -8.20 -12.28
N GLY A 56 -8.50 -8.22 -11.12
CA GLY A 56 -8.04 -9.48 -10.51
C GLY A 56 -6.66 -9.94 -10.96
N LYS A 57 -6.05 -9.31 -11.97
CA LYS A 57 -4.82 -9.79 -12.60
C LYS A 57 -3.69 -8.77 -12.48
N TYR A 58 -2.53 -9.24 -12.02
CA TYR A 58 -1.29 -8.48 -12.08
C TYR A 58 -0.75 -8.42 -13.50
N ILE A 59 -0.32 -7.24 -13.92
CA ILE A 59 0.37 -7.03 -15.19
C ILE A 59 1.86 -7.36 -14.96
N LYS A 60 2.33 -8.46 -15.55
CA LYS A 60 3.68 -9.01 -15.28
C LYS A 60 4.78 -7.99 -15.57
N ASP A 61 4.71 -7.30 -16.70
CA ASP A 61 5.72 -6.32 -17.08
C ASP A 61 5.71 -5.12 -16.13
N ALA A 62 4.51 -4.66 -15.73
CA ALA A 62 4.39 -3.60 -14.74
C ALA A 62 5.02 -3.99 -13.40
N VAL A 63 4.73 -5.19 -12.89
CA VAL A 63 5.33 -5.71 -11.65
C VAL A 63 6.85 -5.81 -11.77
N LYS A 64 7.37 -6.22 -12.93
CA LYS A 64 8.81 -6.29 -13.18
C LYS A 64 9.47 -4.91 -13.08
N GLU A 65 8.85 -3.88 -13.65
CA GLU A 65 9.34 -2.50 -13.54
C GLU A 65 9.24 -1.98 -12.10
N VAL A 66 8.17 -2.30 -11.35
CA VAL A 66 8.11 -1.98 -9.90
C VAL A 66 9.26 -2.65 -9.14
N ASN A 67 9.54 -3.93 -9.41
CA ASN A 67 10.66 -4.63 -8.78
C ASN A 67 12.01 -3.98 -9.10
N TYR A 68 12.21 -3.54 -10.34
CA TYR A 68 13.42 -2.83 -10.74
C TYR A 68 13.53 -1.45 -10.10
N PHE A 69 12.42 -0.70 -10.03
CA PHE A 69 12.39 0.59 -9.34
C PHE A 69 12.72 0.44 -7.85
N MET A 70 12.23 -0.64 -7.22
CA MET A 70 12.45 -0.95 -5.80
C MET A 70 13.78 -1.68 -5.54
N ARG A 71 14.67 -1.79 -6.53
CA ARG A 71 15.97 -2.46 -6.38
C ARG A 71 16.84 -1.80 -5.30
N ASP A 72 17.83 -2.56 -4.83
CA ASP A 72 18.86 -1.99 -3.98
C ASP A 72 19.82 -1.13 -4.82
N TRP A 73 19.56 0.17 -4.89
CA TRP A 73 20.34 1.13 -5.68
C TRP A 73 21.85 1.12 -5.41
N ARG A 74 22.32 0.65 -4.24
CA ARG A 74 23.75 0.59 -3.93
C ARG A 74 24.47 -0.55 -4.62
N THR A 75 23.72 -1.60 -4.97
CA THR A 75 24.26 -2.83 -5.57
C THR A 75 23.65 -3.14 -6.92
N ASP A 76 22.67 -2.35 -7.35
CA ASP A 76 21.79 -2.59 -8.49
C ASP A 76 21.06 -3.96 -8.43
N GLY A 77 21.02 -4.56 -7.23
CA GLY A 77 20.43 -5.87 -7.03
C GLY A 77 18.90 -5.79 -7.07
N VAL A 78 18.29 -6.51 -8.00
CA VAL A 78 16.83 -6.64 -8.12
C VAL A 78 16.34 -7.87 -7.37
N LYS A 79 15.19 -7.75 -6.71
CA LYS A 79 14.46 -8.89 -6.12
C LYS A 79 12.98 -8.74 -6.39
N SER A 80 12.29 -9.86 -6.55
CA SER A 80 10.83 -9.86 -6.59
C SER A 80 10.28 -9.34 -5.26
N MET A 81 9.52 -8.26 -5.32
CA MET A 81 8.74 -7.78 -4.18
C MET A 81 7.51 -8.67 -3.99
N ASP A 82 7.06 -8.81 -2.75
CA ASP A 82 5.79 -9.44 -2.42
C ASP A 82 4.67 -8.54 -2.95
N LEU A 83 3.81 -9.07 -3.81
CA LEU A 83 2.72 -8.32 -4.43
C LEU A 83 1.80 -7.70 -3.38
N ARG A 84 1.63 -8.35 -2.23
CA ARG A 84 0.82 -7.82 -1.12
C ARG A 84 1.44 -6.56 -0.51
N THR A 85 2.77 -6.42 -0.55
CA THR A 85 3.43 -5.18 -0.12
C THR A 85 3.04 -4.03 -1.04
N ILE A 86 3.05 -4.25 -2.36
CA ILE A 86 2.66 -3.23 -3.36
C ILE A 86 1.16 -2.91 -3.24
N ASP A 87 0.33 -3.93 -3.01
CA ASP A 87 -1.12 -3.78 -2.79
C ASP A 87 -1.44 -2.92 -1.56
N VAL A 88 -0.76 -3.18 -0.43
CA VAL A 88 -0.92 -2.39 0.79
C VAL A 88 -0.47 -0.94 0.57
N MET A 89 0.62 -0.71 -0.16
CA MET A 89 1.07 0.65 -0.51
C MET A 89 0.05 1.38 -1.36
N ALA A 90 -0.49 0.74 -2.41
CA ALA A 90 -1.51 1.35 -3.26
C ALA A 90 -2.81 1.64 -2.49
N ALA A 91 -3.26 0.71 -1.66
CA ALA A 91 -4.44 0.89 -0.81
C ALA A 91 -4.23 2.01 0.21
N ALA A 92 -3.06 2.06 0.87
CA ALA A 92 -2.73 3.12 1.80
C ALA A 92 -2.71 4.50 1.13
N HIS A 93 -2.16 4.61 -0.09
CA HIS A 93 -2.19 5.85 -0.87
C HIS A 93 -3.61 6.31 -1.16
N ASN A 94 -4.47 5.39 -1.62
CA ASN A 94 -5.87 5.69 -1.93
C ASN A 94 -6.70 6.10 -0.69
N LEU A 95 -6.27 5.73 0.51
CA LEU A 95 -6.93 6.12 1.77
C LEU A 95 -6.46 7.48 2.28
N MET A 96 -5.34 7.99 1.77
CA MET A 96 -4.84 9.33 2.11
C MET A 96 -5.44 10.35 1.15
N ASP A 97 -5.76 11.55 1.66
CA ASP A 97 -6.12 12.70 0.82
C ASP A 97 -4.85 13.36 0.27
N ALA A 98 -4.05 12.59 -0.47
CA ALA A 98 -2.75 12.99 -0.99
C ALA A 98 -2.63 12.61 -2.47
N ASN A 99 -2.16 13.55 -3.28
CA ASN A 99 -1.97 13.34 -4.73
C ASN A 99 -0.50 13.16 -5.10
N GLU A 100 0.40 13.40 -4.16
CA GLU A 100 1.84 13.30 -4.31
C GLU A 100 2.27 11.82 -4.41
N PRO A 101 3.22 11.49 -5.29
CA PRO A 101 3.86 10.17 -5.29
C PRO A 101 4.58 9.88 -3.97
N TYR A 102 4.70 8.60 -3.61
CA TYR A 102 5.59 8.23 -2.50
C TYR A 102 7.03 8.66 -2.80
N MET A 103 7.74 9.15 -1.79
CA MET A 103 9.19 9.20 -1.82
C MET A 103 9.73 7.83 -1.38
N LEU A 104 10.27 7.04 -2.30
CA LEU A 104 10.88 5.76 -1.98
C LEU A 104 12.30 6.00 -1.45
N LEU A 105 12.53 5.67 -0.18
CA LEU A 105 13.85 5.70 0.45
C LEU A 105 14.59 4.38 0.25
N SER A 106 13.87 3.25 0.38
CA SER A 106 14.38 1.93 0.05
C SER A 106 13.29 0.88 -0.15
N GLY A 107 13.35 0.13 -1.24
CA GLY A 107 12.62 -1.12 -1.41
C GLY A 107 13.43 -2.32 -0.91
N TYR A 108 13.83 -3.20 -1.82
CA TYR A 108 14.74 -4.30 -1.52
C TYR A 108 16.10 -3.79 -1.00
N ARG A 109 16.64 -4.52 -0.01
CA ARG A 109 18.02 -4.34 0.48
C ARG A 109 18.77 -5.64 0.29
N SER A 110 19.89 -5.61 -0.43
CA SER A 110 20.78 -6.76 -0.52
C SER A 110 21.34 -7.12 0.86
N PRO A 111 21.74 -8.39 1.09
CA PRO A 111 22.43 -8.77 2.32
C PRO A 111 23.66 -7.89 2.61
N LYS A 112 24.40 -7.50 1.56
CA LYS A 112 25.55 -6.59 1.64
C LYS A 112 25.14 -5.21 2.16
N THR A 113 24.10 -4.60 1.59
CA THR A 113 23.60 -3.30 2.05
C THR A 113 23.03 -3.39 3.46
N ASN A 114 22.26 -4.43 3.78
CA ASN A 114 21.70 -4.59 5.13
C ASN A 114 22.83 -4.73 6.18
N ALA A 115 23.85 -5.55 5.91
CA ALA A 115 25.02 -5.68 6.79
C ALA A 115 25.77 -4.35 6.96
N MET A 116 25.97 -3.61 5.87
CA MET A 116 26.60 -2.28 5.91
C MET A 116 25.79 -1.27 6.73
N LEU A 117 24.47 -1.24 6.60
CA LEU A 117 23.63 -0.33 7.40
C LEU A 117 23.63 -0.75 8.87
N ARG A 118 23.65 -2.05 9.16
CA ARG A 118 23.74 -2.59 10.52
C ARG A 118 25.05 -2.28 11.22
N SER A 119 26.17 -2.26 10.51
CA SER A 119 27.46 -1.90 11.12
C SER A 119 27.50 -0.42 11.53
N ARG A 120 26.65 0.41 10.92
CA ARG A 120 26.55 1.86 11.18
C ARG A 120 25.44 2.24 12.15
N SER A 121 24.47 1.36 12.41
CA SER A 121 23.33 1.65 13.28
C SER A 121 22.75 0.39 13.92
N LYS A 122 22.35 0.51 15.19
CA LYS A 122 21.61 -0.54 15.93
C LYS A 122 20.13 -0.64 15.48
N GLY A 123 19.62 0.34 14.74
CA GLY A 123 18.22 0.38 14.29
C GLY A 123 17.89 -0.55 13.11
N VAL A 124 18.87 -1.28 12.58
CA VAL A 124 18.68 -2.16 11.41
C VAL A 124 18.64 -3.63 11.84
N ALA A 125 17.53 -4.29 11.57
CA ALA A 125 17.32 -5.68 11.95
C ALA A 125 18.23 -6.64 11.14
N LYS A 126 18.78 -7.66 11.83
CA LYS A 126 19.57 -8.72 11.18
C LYS A 126 18.78 -9.45 10.10
N ASN A 127 17.51 -9.74 10.36
CA ASN A 127 16.60 -10.46 9.46
C ASN A 127 15.51 -9.52 8.93
N SER A 128 15.91 -8.36 8.38
CA SER A 128 14.98 -7.36 7.86
C SER A 128 14.08 -7.90 6.73
N LEU A 129 12.81 -7.47 6.73
CA LEU A 129 11.84 -7.79 5.67
C LEU A 129 12.20 -7.13 4.32
N HIS A 130 13.01 -6.07 4.29
CA HIS A 130 13.52 -5.51 3.04
C HIS A 130 14.33 -6.53 2.25
N MET A 131 15.11 -7.39 2.93
CA MET A 131 15.89 -8.44 2.24
C MET A 131 14.98 -9.54 1.65
N GLN A 132 13.74 -9.65 2.14
CA GLN A 132 12.75 -10.60 1.65
C GLN A 132 11.85 -10.00 0.57
N GLY A 133 12.00 -8.71 0.23
CA GLY A 133 11.10 -8.01 -0.69
C GLY A 133 9.71 -7.76 -0.10
N LYS A 134 9.60 -7.68 1.24
CA LYS A 134 8.31 -7.55 1.95
C LYS A 134 8.14 -6.21 2.69
N ALA A 135 9.03 -5.25 2.43
CA ALA A 135 9.03 -3.94 3.07
C ALA A 135 9.49 -2.86 2.11
N ALA A 136 9.01 -1.65 2.35
CA ALA A 136 9.40 -0.43 1.68
C ALA A 136 9.44 0.69 2.71
N ASP A 137 10.45 1.53 2.61
CA ASP A 137 10.61 2.79 3.34
C ASP A 137 10.57 3.96 2.36
#